data_AF-A0A843JZ68-F1
#
_entry.id   AF-A0A843JZ68-F1
#
_cell.length_a   1.000
_cell.length_b   1.000
_cell.length_c   1.000
_cell.angle_alpha   90.00
_cell.angle_beta   90.00
_cell.angle_gamma   90.00
#
_symmetry.space_group_name_H-M   'P 1'
#
loop_
_entity.id
_entity.type
_entity.pdbx_description
1 polymer ?
#
loop_
_entity_poly.entity_id
_entity_poly.type
_entity_poly.pdbx_seq_one_letter_code
_entity_poly.pdbx_strand_id
1 'polypeptide(L)'
;MEFLEKIKPRKYQQEIFETCKEKNCLVVLPTGLGKTLIALMLTIERMKLFPGEKVLFLAPTKPLAEQHLKYFKRNLPELFGEMQLFTGSVNTEKRKKIWQTADIIFSTPQCIANDLKKRMYSLKDVCLLIEDEAHRCIKNYDYRYIAEEYKNQSNHPRIIGLTASPGSEKSKIKEICKNLSIEEVELRTRDSSDVKEHLQELEFEKIMLDFPAEFQDMRHILLKLFGEYVSELRERKVLFGPASKTDLINLQKKISSTISSNYKNFNYMRGASACAQAIKIQHALELLETQTLEGFYKYLKGLFDQASKKQSKGVIKLVSKPEFNFIYSQANELLAKKVEHPKMQEIINIIKREREHNKNLKMIIFTQFRETAGNISRRINEIEGVKSKVFIGQAKKDSLGGLNQKQQKKIIEEFSEGKINVLCATCIAEEGLDIPEVNIVVFYEPIPSAIRTIQRAGRTARLMKGKLIILITKKTRDEAFFYVAKSREKKMKTAIESIKEDLSKEGPIKTIKTEVQKKLE
;
A
#
# COMPACT_ATOMS: atom_id res chain seq x y z
N MET A 1 -29.77 7.88 -13.31
CA MET A 1 -29.75 6.98 -12.13
C MET A 1 -30.67 5.76 -12.23
N GLU A 2 -31.56 5.68 -13.23
CA GLU A 2 -32.51 4.57 -13.42
C GLU A 2 -31.88 3.17 -13.58
N PHE A 3 -30.62 3.08 -13.99
CA PHE A 3 -29.88 1.82 -14.15
C PHE A 3 -29.21 1.31 -12.86
N LEU A 4 -29.38 1.98 -11.72
CA LEU A 4 -28.84 1.51 -10.44
C LEU A 4 -29.85 0.61 -9.74
N GLU A 5 -29.61 -0.70 -9.73
CA GLU A 5 -30.59 -1.66 -9.18
C GLU A 5 -30.58 -1.75 -7.65
N LYS A 6 -29.40 -1.67 -7.03
CA LYS A 6 -29.21 -2.12 -5.62
C LYS A 6 -28.59 -1.06 -4.70
N ILE A 7 -28.36 0.15 -5.20
CA ILE A 7 -27.64 1.16 -4.43
C ILE A 7 -28.11 2.58 -4.75
N LYS A 8 -28.36 3.35 -3.68
CA LYS A 8 -28.67 4.78 -3.77
C LYS A 8 -27.42 5.59 -3.41
N PRO A 9 -26.98 6.54 -4.25
CA PRO A 9 -25.82 7.35 -3.95
C PRO A 9 -26.14 8.38 -2.86
N ARG A 10 -25.17 8.57 -1.96
CA ARG A 10 -25.20 9.57 -0.88
C ARG A 10 -25.01 10.97 -1.46
N LYS A 11 -25.42 12.02 -0.72
CA LYS A 11 -25.36 13.40 -1.19
C LYS A 11 -23.95 13.81 -1.67
N TYR A 12 -22.91 13.57 -0.86
CA TYR A 12 -21.54 13.88 -1.26
C TYR A 12 -21.08 13.11 -2.52
N GLN A 13 -21.60 11.90 -2.76
CA GLN A 13 -21.26 11.11 -3.96
C GLN A 13 -21.93 11.72 -5.20
N GLN A 14 -23.16 12.22 -5.05
CA GLN A 14 -23.86 12.94 -6.10
C GLN A 14 -23.15 14.26 -6.43
N GLU A 15 -22.77 15.05 -5.42
CA GLU A 15 -22.00 16.29 -5.63
C GLU A 15 -20.69 16.04 -6.37
N ILE A 16 -19.91 15.03 -5.95
CA ILE A 16 -18.67 14.66 -6.64
C ILE A 16 -18.96 14.20 -8.08
N PHE A 17 -20.02 13.41 -8.27
CA PHE A 17 -20.42 12.96 -9.61
C PHE A 17 -20.77 14.14 -10.52
N GLU A 18 -21.50 15.15 -10.04
CA GLU A 18 -21.85 16.35 -10.80
C GLU A 18 -20.59 17.07 -11.29
N THR A 19 -19.58 17.24 -10.44
CA THR A 19 -18.28 17.77 -10.83
C THR A 19 -17.61 16.89 -11.90
N CYS A 20 -17.63 15.57 -11.73
CA CYS A 20 -16.97 14.62 -12.64
C CYS A 20 -17.62 14.51 -14.02
N LYS A 21 -18.87 14.94 -14.20
CA LYS A 21 -19.50 15.01 -15.54
C LYS A 21 -18.79 16.05 -16.41
N GLU A 22 -18.53 17.21 -15.83
CA GLU A 22 -18.02 18.39 -16.52
C GLU A 22 -16.49 18.47 -16.55
N LYS A 23 -15.80 17.88 -15.57
CA LYS A 23 -14.36 18.02 -15.38
C LYS A 23 -13.63 16.69 -15.22
N ASN A 24 -12.35 16.67 -15.60
CA ASN A 24 -11.44 15.60 -15.23
C ASN A 24 -11.12 15.72 -13.74
N CYS A 25 -11.45 14.69 -12.97
CA CYS A 25 -11.44 14.79 -11.51
C CYS A 25 -10.47 13.82 -10.85
N LEU A 26 -9.73 14.31 -9.86
CA LEU A 26 -9.05 13.45 -8.90
C LEU A 26 -9.93 13.35 -7.65
N VAL A 27 -10.57 12.20 -7.47
CA VAL A 27 -11.44 11.92 -6.33
C VAL A 27 -10.62 11.27 -5.22
N VAL A 28 -10.40 12.03 -4.14
CA VAL A 28 -9.72 11.60 -2.93
C VAL A 28 -10.75 11.34 -1.84
N LEU A 29 -11.08 10.05 -1.66
CA LEU A 29 -12.07 9.59 -0.67
C LEU A 29 -11.53 8.42 0.15
N PRO A 30 -11.68 8.42 1.49
CA PRO A 30 -11.36 7.29 2.34
C PRO A 30 -11.92 5.95 1.84
N THR A 31 -11.23 4.86 2.16
CA THR A 31 -11.65 3.51 1.77
C THR A 31 -13.00 3.16 2.37
N GLY A 32 -13.92 2.63 1.56
CA GLY A 32 -15.28 2.29 1.99
C GLY A 32 -16.34 3.35 1.73
N LEU A 33 -15.97 4.56 1.30
CA LEU A 33 -16.92 5.65 0.99
C LEU A 33 -17.48 5.62 -0.43
N GLY A 34 -17.31 4.52 -1.16
CA GLY A 34 -17.94 4.31 -2.45
C GLY A 34 -17.31 5.02 -3.65
N LYS A 35 -15.96 5.10 -3.72
CA LYS A 35 -15.24 5.57 -4.92
C LYS A 35 -15.72 4.87 -6.20
N THR A 36 -15.89 3.55 -6.14
CA THR A 36 -16.36 2.75 -7.28
C THR A 36 -17.80 3.09 -7.69
N LEU A 37 -18.65 3.55 -6.77
CA LEU A 37 -20.01 3.97 -7.11
C LEU A 37 -20.01 5.23 -7.97
N ILE A 38 -19.14 6.19 -7.66
CA ILE A 38 -18.99 7.43 -8.44
C ILE A 38 -18.53 7.09 -9.87
N ALA A 39 -17.53 6.21 -10.01
CA ALA A 39 -17.09 5.70 -11.30
C ALA A 39 -18.21 4.98 -12.08
N LEU A 40 -19.04 4.19 -11.40
CA LEU A 40 -20.17 3.49 -12.00
C LEU A 40 -21.25 4.48 -12.47
N MET A 41 -21.58 5.50 -11.68
CA MET A 41 -22.51 6.56 -12.08
C MET A 41 -22.00 7.32 -13.31
N LEU A 42 -20.72 7.69 -13.33
CA LEU A 42 -20.08 8.36 -14.48
C LEU A 42 -20.05 7.47 -15.72
N THR A 43 -19.81 6.17 -15.56
CA THR A 43 -19.90 5.19 -16.64
C THR A 43 -21.28 5.23 -17.30
N ILE A 44 -22.36 5.17 -16.51
CA ILE A 44 -23.74 5.23 -17.02
C ILE A 44 -23.96 6.52 -17.80
N GLU A 45 -23.58 7.66 -17.24
CA GLU A 45 -23.78 8.96 -17.87
C GLU A 45 -23.03 9.07 -19.21
N ARG A 46 -21.75 8.69 -19.24
CA ARG A 46 -20.91 8.79 -20.44
C ARG A 46 -21.40 7.87 -21.55
N MET A 47 -21.83 6.66 -21.23
CA MET A 47 -22.38 5.73 -22.24
C MET A 47 -23.75 6.17 -22.77
N LYS A 48 -24.54 6.91 -21.99
CA LYS A 48 -25.78 7.54 -22.47
C LYS A 48 -25.50 8.68 -23.46
N LEU A 49 -24.51 9.51 -23.16
CA LEU A 49 -24.13 10.65 -24.00
C LEU A 49 -23.43 10.21 -25.29
N PHE A 50 -22.66 9.12 -25.24
CA PHE A 50 -21.90 8.59 -26.37
C PHE A 50 -22.21 7.09 -26.60
N PRO A 51 -23.40 6.75 -27.12
CA PRO A 51 -23.78 5.36 -27.38
C PRO A 51 -22.79 4.67 -28.32
N GLY A 52 -22.38 3.45 -27.97
CA GLY A 52 -21.41 2.66 -28.75
C GLY A 52 -19.95 2.92 -28.40
N GLU A 53 -19.64 3.98 -27.64
CA GLU A 53 -18.31 4.19 -27.08
C GLU A 53 -18.10 3.42 -25.77
N LYS A 54 -16.83 3.15 -25.48
CA LYS A 54 -16.39 2.23 -24.44
C LYS A 54 -15.89 2.94 -23.21
N VAL A 55 -15.92 2.24 -22.09
CA VAL A 55 -15.34 2.69 -20.82
C VAL A 55 -14.14 1.81 -20.49
N LEU A 56 -13.01 2.43 -20.16
CA LEU A 56 -11.80 1.73 -19.74
C LEU A 56 -11.55 1.93 -18.24
N PHE A 57 -11.67 0.86 -17.47
CA PHE A 57 -11.39 0.83 -16.04
C PHE A 57 -10.06 0.13 -15.76
N LEU A 58 -9.11 0.90 -15.23
CA LEU A 58 -7.79 0.39 -14.89
C LEU A 58 -7.62 0.25 -13.38
N ALA A 59 -7.11 -0.91 -12.95
CA ALA A 59 -6.73 -1.15 -11.57
C ALA A 59 -5.31 -1.73 -11.48
N PRO A 60 -4.54 -1.43 -10.42
CA PRO A 60 -3.12 -1.80 -10.37
C PRO A 60 -2.84 -3.31 -10.33
N THR A 61 -3.84 -4.12 -9.95
CA THR A 61 -3.70 -5.57 -9.84
C THR A 61 -4.89 -6.27 -10.48
N LYS A 62 -4.67 -7.49 -10.99
CA LYS A 62 -5.73 -8.34 -11.57
C LYS A 62 -6.89 -8.60 -10.59
N PRO A 63 -6.64 -8.97 -9.31
CA PRO A 63 -7.75 -9.20 -8.37
C PRO A 63 -8.60 -7.95 -8.12
N LEU A 64 -8.00 -6.76 -8.15
CA LEU A 64 -8.74 -5.49 -8.00
C LEU A 64 -9.59 -5.16 -9.23
N ALA A 65 -9.06 -5.41 -10.44
CA ALA A 65 -9.85 -5.29 -11.67
C ALA A 65 -11.03 -6.28 -11.68
N GLU A 66 -10.82 -7.53 -11.26
CA GLU A 66 -11.87 -8.54 -11.08
C GLU A 66 -12.93 -8.11 -10.06
N GLN A 67 -12.51 -7.48 -8.96
CA GLN A 67 -13.41 -6.95 -7.94
C GLN A 67 -14.32 -5.86 -8.51
N HIS A 68 -13.77 -4.89 -9.24
CA HIS A 68 -14.55 -3.83 -9.86
C HIS A 68 -15.51 -4.38 -10.92
N LEU A 69 -15.08 -5.35 -11.74
CA LEU A 69 -15.97 -6.04 -12.68
C LEU A 69 -17.18 -6.67 -11.96
N LYS A 70 -16.95 -7.40 -10.86
CA LYS A 70 -18.04 -7.99 -10.06
C LYS A 70 -18.94 -6.94 -9.45
N TYR A 71 -18.37 -5.83 -9.00
CA TYR A 71 -19.15 -4.72 -8.44
C TYR A 71 -20.05 -4.09 -9.51
N PHE A 72 -19.55 -3.86 -10.73
CA PHE A 72 -20.36 -3.34 -11.84
C PHE A 72 -21.47 -4.31 -12.22
N LYS A 73 -21.15 -5.59 -12.46
CA LYS A 73 -22.14 -6.63 -12.78
C LYS A 73 -23.24 -6.81 -11.72
N ARG A 74 -22.94 -6.52 -10.45
CA ARG A 74 -23.93 -6.66 -9.36
C ARG A 74 -24.92 -5.49 -9.31
N ASN A 75 -24.51 -4.29 -9.74
CA ASN A 75 -25.25 -3.04 -9.54
C ASN A 75 -25.84 -2.46 -10.84
N LEU A 76 -25.47 -3.02 -11.99
CA LEU A 76 -26.02 -2.69 -13.30
C LEU A 76 -26.87 -3.87 -13.81
N PRO A 77 -27.91 -3.61 -14.61
CA PRO A 77 -28.68 -4.66 -15.27
C PRO A 77 -27.79 -5.56 -16.14
N GLU A 78 -28.17 -6.83 -16.25
CA GLU A 78 -27.42 -7.82 -17.04
C GLU A 78 -27.25 -7.38 -18.50
N LEU A 79 -28.26 -6.72 -19.07
CA LEU A 79 -28.27 -6.22 -20.45
C LEU A 79 -27.74 -4.78 -20.60
N PHE A 80 -27.09 -4.21 -19.59
CA PHE A 80 -26.58 -2.84 -19.67
C PHE A 80 -25.45 -2.68 -20.69
N GLY A 81 -24.58 -3.69 -20.81
CA GLY A 81 -23.45 -3.70 -21.74
C GLY A 81 -22.51 -4.86 -21.48
N GLU A 82 -21.72 -5.22 -22.48
CA GLU A 82 -20.80 -6.35 -22.42
C GLU A 82 -19.55 -5.99 -21.60
N MET A 83 -19.49 -6.49 -20.37
CA MET A 83 -18.42 -6.20 -19.41
C MET A 83 -17.37 -7.30 -19.38
N GLN A 84 -16.14 -6.97 -19.77
CA GLN A 84 -15.07 -7.94 -19.92
C GLN A 84 -13.83 -7.59 -19.08
N LEU A 85 -13.20 -8.62 -18.52
CA LEU A 85 -11.88 -8.53 -17.92
C LEU A 85 -10.88 -9.17 -18.88
N PHE A 86 -9.83 -8.44 -19.22
CA PHE A 86 -8.64 -9.07 -19.77
C PHE A 86 -7.37 -8.49 -19.16
N THR A 87 -6.40 -9.37 -18.97
CA THR A 87 -5.07 -9.05 -18.43
C THR A 87 -4.02 -9.79 -19.25
N GLY A 88 -2.75 -9.64 -18.93
CA GLY A 88 -1.65 -10.31 -19.63
C GLY A 88 -1.75 -11.84 -19.69
N SER A 89 -2.63 -12.48 -18.90
CA SER A 89 -2.90 -13.93 -18.98
C SER A 89 -3.83 -14.35 -20.12
N VAL A 90 -4.52 -13.42 -20.78
CA VAL A 90 -5.41 -13.70 -21.92
C VAL A 90 -4.59 -13.61 -23.21
N ASN A 91 -4.73 -14.56 -24.15
CA ASN A 91 -4.02 -14.50 -25.44
C ASN A 91 -4.33 -13.20 -26.21
N THR A 92 -3.33 -12.67 -26.89
CA THR A 92 -3.36 -11.43 -27.69
C THR A 92 -4.50 -11.37 -28.71
N GLU A 93 -4.76 -12.41 -29.50
CA GLU A 93 -5.86 -12.41 -30.49
C GLU A 93 -7.22 -12.31 -29.81
N LYS A 94 -7.39 -13.05 -28.70
CA LYS A 94 -8.59 -12.99 -27.87
C LYS A 94 -8.78 -11.60 -27.27
N ARG A 95 -7.71 -10.93 -26.83
CA ARG A 95 -7.80 -9.53 -26.33
C ARG A 95 -8.28 -8.57 -27.42
N LYS A 96 -7.81 -8.72 -28.67
CA LYS A 96 -8.25 -7.89 -29.79
C LYS A 96 -9.74 -8.06 -30.08
N LYS A 97 -10.24 -9.30 -30.04
CA LYS A 97 -11.68 -9.60 -30.19
C LYS A 97 -12.51 -9.05 -29.02
N ILE A 98 -12.02 -9.19 -27.79
CA ILE A 98 -12.68 -8.62 -26.60
C ILE A 98 -12.75 -7.09 -26.72
N TRP A 99 -11.68 -6.42 -27.13
CA TRP A 99 -11.68 -4.97 -27.30
C TRP A 99 -12.77 -4.49 -28.27
N GLN A 100 -12.98 -5.22 -29.37
CA GLN A 100 -14.01 -4.87 -30.36
C GLN A 100 -15.43 -5.03 -29.81
N THR A 101 -15.67 -6.07 -29.02
CA THR A 101 -17.02 -6.50 -28.61
C THR A 101 -17.46 -6.00 -27.23
N ALA A 102 -16.53 -5.68 -26.33
CA ALA A 102 -16.85 -5.22 -24.99
C ALA A 102 -17.21 -3.72 -24.97
N ASP A 103 -18.15 -3.34 -24.11
CA ASP A 103 -18.53 -1.95 -23.85
C ASP A 103 -17.78 -1.38 -22.65
N ILE A 104 -17.52 -2.22 -21.63
CA ILE A 104 -16.78 -1.84 -20.43
C ILE A 104 -15.65 -2.82 -20.21
N ILE A 105 -14.42 -2.30 -20.19
CA ILE A 105 -13.20 -3.09 -20.10
C ILE A 105 -12.53 -2.86 -18.75
N PHE A 106 -12.30 -3.93 -18.01
CA PHE A 106 -11.50 -3.94 -16.79
C PHE A 106 -10.13 -4.55 -17.08
N SER A 107 -9.05 -3.83 -16.76
CA SER A 107 -7.70 -4.30 -17.04
C SER A 107 -6.64 -3.78 -16.06
N THR A 108 -5.42 -4.29 -16.23
CA THR A 108 -4.23 -3.73 -15.58
C THR A 108 -3.53 -2.74 -16.51
N PRO A 109 -2.92 -1.66 -16.00
CA PRO A 109 -2.24 -0.65 -16.81
C PRO A 109 -1.18 -1.25 -17.72
N GLN A 110 -0.38 -2.18 -17.18
CA GLN A 110 0.66 -2.86 -17.96
C GLN A 110 0.11 -3.60 -19.18
N CYS A 111 -1.08 -4.20 -19.09
CA CYS A 111 -1.69 -4.91 -20.21
C CYS A 111 -2.05 -3.93 -21.33
N ILE A 112 -2.78 -2.86 -20.98
CA ILE A 112 -3.22 -1.85 -21.94
C ILE A 112 -2.04 -1.11 -22.55
N ALA A 113 -1.08 -0.66 -21.74
CA ALA A 113 0.11 0.03 -22.22
C ALA A 113 0.91 -0.82 -23.22
N ASN A 114 1.06 -2.12 -22.97
CA ASN A 114 1.74 -3.02 -23.90
C ASN A 114 0.98 -3.21 -25.21
N ASP A 115 -0.35 -3.30 -25.16
CA ASP A 115 -1.18 -3.47 -26.34
C ASP A 115 -1.23 -2.20 -27.20
N LEU A 116 -1.26 -1.02 -26.57
CA LEU A 116 -1.17 0.29 -27.25
C LEU A 116 0.20 0.48 -27.93
N LYS A 117 1.30 0.15 -27.24
CA LYS A 117 2.66 0.18 -27.83
C LYS A 117 2.79 -0.72 -29.06
N LYS A 118 2.06 -1.85 -29.07
CA LYS A 118 1.97 -2.78 -30.21
C LYS A 118 0.93 -2.38 -31.26
N ARG A 119 0.23 -1.25 -31.06
CA ARG A 119 -0.84 -0.75 -31.94
C ARG A 119 -1.93 -1.79 -32.20
N MET A 120 -2.28 -2.58 -31.18
CA MET A 120 -3.29 -3.64 -31.32
C MET A 120 -4.71 -3.07 -31.51
N TYR A 121 -4.96 -1.91 -30.92
CA TYR A 121 -6.19 -1.12 -30.98
C TYR A 121 -5.89 0.35 -30.62
N SER A 122 -6.88 1.23 -30.80
CA SER A 122 -6.79 2.66 -30.44
C SER A 122 -7.78 3.02 -29.33
N LEU A 123 -7.57 4.16 -28.68
CA LEU A 123 -8.46 4.70 -27.65
C LEU A 123 -9.49 5.71 -28.18
N LYS A 124 -9.68 5.79 -29.50
CA LYS A 124 -10.61 6.74 -30.14
C LYS A 124 -12.03 6.64 -29.63
N ASP A 125 -12.53 5.41 -29.52
CA ASP A 125 -13.90 5.08 -29.12
C ASP A 125 -14.03 4.83 -27.61
N VAL A 126 -13.17 5.47 -26.80
CA VAL A 126 -13.23 5.36 -25.33
C VAL A 126 -13.74 6.67 -24.75
N CYS A 127 -14.98 6.70 -24.26
CA CYS A 127 -15.60 7.93 -23.75
C CYS A 127 -15.23 8.24 -22.29
N LEU A 128 -14.61 7.30 -21.57
CA LEU A 128 -14.22 7.46 -20.17
C LEU A 128 -13.03 6.57 -19.80
N LEU A 129 -12.00 7.17 -19.22
CA LEU A 129 -10.87 6.50 -18.58
C LEU A 129 -10.96 6.62 -17.06
N ILE A 130 -11.00 5.49 -16.36
CA ILE A 130 -11.04 5.41 -14.90
C ILE A 130 -9.71 4.81 -14.41
N GLU A 131 -8.99 5.54 -13.57
CA GLU A 131 -7.76 5.04 -12.93
C GLU A 131 -7.94 4.85 -11.43
N ASP A 132 -8.02 3.61 -10.99
CA ASP A 132 -8.05 3.27 -9.56
C ASP A 132 -6.64 3.28 -8.95
N GLU A 133 -6.54 3.70 -7.69
CA GLU A 133 -5.28 4.00 -7.00
C GLU A 133 -4.38 4.97 -7.81
N ALA A 134 -4.99 6.06 -8.28
CA ALA A 134 -4.38 7.11 -9.10
C ALA A 134 -3.10 7.73 -8.49
N HIS A 135 -2.84 7.52 -7.20
CA HIS A 135 -1.59 7.90 -6.54
C HIS A 135 -0.35 7.21 -7.11
N ARG A 136 -0.53 6.18 -7.96
CA ARG A 136 0.53 5.52 -8.72
C ARG A 136 0.87 6.19 -10.04
N CYS A 137 0.08 7.17 -10.50
CA CYS A 137 0.28 7.87 -11.77
C CYS A 137 1.42 8.91 -11.66
N ILE A 138 2.61 8.45 -11.30
CA ILE A 138 3.86 9.22 -11.19
C ILE A 138 4.99 8.50 -11.90
N LYS A 139 6.02 9.24 -12.29
CA LYS A 139 7.22 8.72 -12.96
C LYS A 139 6.90 8.01 -14.28
N ASN A 140 7.46 6.81 -14.49
CA ASN A 140 7.31 5.99 -15.69
C ASN A 140 6.31 4.85 -15.47
N TYR A 141 5.30 5.05 -14.62
CA TYR A 141 4.24 4.06 -14.44
C TYR A 141 3.31 4.03 -15.65
N ASP A 142 2.80 2.84 -16.01
CA ASP A 142 2.00 2.64 -17.23
C ASP A 142 0.73 3.50 -17.30
N TYR A 143 0.18 3.92 -16.16
CA TYR A 143 -0.92 4.88 -16.09
C TYR A 143 -0.63 6.15 -16.89
N ARG A 144 0.55 6.75 -16.69
CA ARG A 144 0.93 8.00 -17.37
C ARG A 144 0.90 7.84 -18.89
N TYR A 145 1.46 6.74 -19.39
CA TYR A 145 1.49 6.47 -20.83
C TYR A 145 0.07 6.33 -21.40
N ILE A 146 -0.81 5.62 -20.70
CA ILE A 146 -2.19 5.43 -21.16
C ILE A 146 -2.97 6.75 -21.12
N ALA A 147 -2.84 7.54 -20.06
CA ALA A 147 -3.51 8.84 -19.96
C ALA A 147 -3.07 9.82 -21.06
N GLU A 148 -1.78 9.80 -21.43
CA GLU A 148 -1.24 10.60 -22.53
C GLU A 148 -1.78 10.14 -23.90
N GLU A 149 -1.75 8.83 -24.19
CA GLU A 149 -2.35 8.27 -25.41
C GLU A 149 -3.85 8.53 -25.48
N TYR A 150 -4.55 8.40 -24.35
CA TYR A 150 -5.98 8.63 -24.24
C TYR A 150 -6.35 10.07 -24.60
N LYS A 151 -5.62 11.03 -24.01
CA LYS A 151 -5.79 12.45 -24.31
C LYS A 151 -5.59 12.78 -25.79
N ASN A 152 -4.65 12.10 -26.45
CA ASN A 152 -4.31 12.36 -27.84
C ASN A 152 -5.24 11.66 -28.84
N GLN A 153 -5.85 10.53 -28.46
CA GLN A 153 -6.62 9.69 -29.38
C GLN A 153 -8.14 9.80 -29.20
N SER A 154 -8.63 9.97 -27.97
CA SER A 154 -10.06 9.88 -27.65
C SER A 154 -10.87 11.00 -28.30
N ASN A 155 -12.01 10.67 -28.89
CA ASN A 155 -12.94 11.66 -29.45
C ASN A 155 -13.66 12.45 -28.34
N HIS A 156 -14.00 11.77 -27.24
CA HIS A 156 -14.73 12.37 -26.11
C HIS A 156 -13.97 12.09 -24.80
N PRO A 157 -12.83 12.75 -24.56
CA PRO A 157 -11.97 12.45 -23.42
C PRO A 157 -12.62 12.84 -22.08
N ARG A 158 -12.70 11.90 -21.14
CA ARG A 158 -13.01 12.17 -19.73
C ARG A 158 -12.17 11.26 -18.84
N ILE A 159 -11.48 11.83 -17.84
CA ILE A 159 -10.63 11.09 -16.91
C ILE A 159 -11.12 11.25 -15.48
N ILE A 160 -11.21 10.14 -14.75
CA ILE A 160 -11.41 10.15 -13.30
C ILE A 160 -10.31 9.32 -12.61
N GLY A 161 -9.54 9.97 -11.74
CA GLY A 161 -8.56 9.33 -10.88
C GLY A 161 -9.17 9.05 -9.50
N LEU A 162 -9.13 7.81 -9.03
CA LEU A 162 -9.67 7.42 -7.73
C LEU A 162 -8.52 7.08 -6.77
N THR A 163 -8.50 7.65 -5.57
CA THR A 163 -7.53 7.26 -4.54
C THR A 163 -8.04 7.50 -3.12
N ALA A 164 -7.56 6.71 -2.15
CA ALA A 164 -7.77 7.03 -0.73
C ALA A 164 -6.82 8.13 -0.22
N SER A 165 -5.66 8.27 -0.86
CA SER A 165 -4.62 9.23 -0.46
C SER A 165 -3.64 9.42 -1.62
N PRO A 166 -3.47 10.63 -2.17
CA PRO A 166 -2.52 10.90 -3.25
C PRO A 166 -1.06 11.02 -2.78
N GLY A 167 -0.81 10.98 -1.46
CA GLY A 167 0.51 11.14 -0.85
C GLY A 167 0.70 12.52 -0.21
N SER A 168 1.80 12.73 0.50
CA SER A 168 2.02 13.93 1.32
C SER A 168 2.84 15.05 0.68
N GLU A 169 3.37 14.83 -0.52
CA GLU A 169 4.27 15.77 -1.20
C GLU A 169 3.52 16.55 -2.28
N LYS A 170 3.41 17.88 -2.15
CA LYS A 170 2.70 18.75 -3.10
C LYS A 170 3.18 18.55 -4.55
N SER A 171 4.50 18.40 -4.76
CA SER A 171 5.08 18.15 -6.09
C SER A 171 4.57 16.86 -6.74
N LYS A 172 4.46 15.77 -5.98
CA LYS A 172 3.93 14.49 -6.47
C LYS A 172 2.44 14.56 -6.77
N ILE A 173 1.67 15.25 -5.92
CA ILE A 173 0.23 15.43 -6.18
C ILE A 173 0.03 16.27 -7.46
N LYS A 174 0.80 17.35 -7.64
CA LYS A 174 0.81 18.11 -8.90
C LYS A 174 1.20 17.27 -10.10
N GLU A 175 2.18 16.37 -9.95
CA GLU A 175 2.57 15.43 -11.01
C GLU A 175 1.41 14.49 -11.39
N ILE A 176 0.67 13.95 -10.41
CA ILE A 176 -0.54 13.13 -10.66
C ILE A 176 -1.58 13.95 -11.42
N CYS A 177 -1.89 15.17 -10.93
CA CYS A 177 -2.87 16.03 -11.58
C CYS A 177 -2.48 16.35 -13.02
N LYS A 178 -1.19 16.63 -13.27
CA LYS A 178 -0.66 16.89 -14.62
C LYS A 178 -0.79 15.65 -15.52
N ASN A 179 -0.35 14.49 -15.05
CA ASN A 179 -0.35 13.25 -15.84
C ASN A 179 -1.77 12.83 -16.23
N LEU A 180 -2.74 13.04 -15.35
CA LEU A 180 -4.15 12.72 -15.59
C LEU A 180 -4.96 13.88 -16.17
N SER A 181 -4.31 15.01 -16.49
CA SER A 181 -4.99 16.23 -16.96
C SER A 181 -6.19 16.61 -16.08
N ILE A 182 -6.00 16.58 -14.76
CA ILE A 182 -7.02 16.87 -13.75
C ILE A 182 -7.30 18.37 -13.73
N GLU A 183 -8.59 18.70 -13.78
CA GLU A 183 -9.12 20.05 -13.74
C GLU A 183 -9.70 20.37 -12.35
N GLU A 184 -10.12 19.35 -11.60
CA GLU A 184 -10.72 19.53 -10.28
C GLU A 184 -10.33 18.40 -9.32
N VAL A 185 -10.08 18.75 -8.05
CA VAL A 185 -9.77 17.76 -7.01
C VAL A 185 -10.91 17.70 -6.00
N GLU A 186 -11.58 16.56 -5.96
CA GLU A 186 -12.65 16.30 -5.00
C GLU A 186 -12.08 15.59 -3.77
N LEU A 187 -11.91 16.33 -2.68
CA LEU A 187 -11.42 15.81 -1.40
C LEU A 187 -12.59 15.71 -0.43
N ARG A 188 -12.80 14.53 0.15
CA ARG A 188 -13.49 14.39 1.44
C ARG A 188 -12.66 13.53 2.38
N THR A 189 -12.74 13.84 3.67
CA THR A 189 -12.07 13.09 4.74
C THR A 189 -13.10 12.55 5.71
N ARG A 190 -12.68 11.75 6.71
CA ARG A 190 -13.59 11.31 7.78
C ARG A 190 -14.15 12.49 8.59
N ASP A 191 -13.46 13.63 8.56
CA ASP A 191 -13.84 14.85 9.27
C ASP A 191 -14.75 15.76 8.43
N SER A 192 -14.96 15.47 7.14
CA SER A 192 -15.85 16.26 6.28
C SER A 192 -17.29 16.11 6.74
N SER A 193 -18.02 17.22 6.89
CA SER A 193 -19.36 17.27 7.49
C SER A 193 -20.35 16.34 6.77
N ASP A 194 -20.35 16.37 5.45
CA ASP A 194 -21.17 15.57 4.54
C ASP A 194 -20.79 14.07 4.48
N VAL A 195 -19.62 13.70 4.99
CA VAL A 195 -19.16 12.31 5.09
C VAL A 195 -19.34 11.74 6.50
N LYS A 196 -19.17 12.59 7.52
CA LYS A 196 -19.23 12.20 8.93
C LYS A 196 -20.55 11.52 9.29
N GLU A 197 -21.66 11.99 8.73
CA GLU A 197 -23.00 11.42 8.91
C GLU A 197 -23.14 9.98 8.38
N HIS A 198 -22.24 9.57 7.48
CA HIS A 198 -22.29 8.27 6.83
C HIS A 198 -21.19 7.31 7.29
N LEU A 199 -20.36 7.73 8.24
CA LEU A 199 -19.31 6.92 8.83
C LEU A 199 -19.70 6.51 10.24
N GLN A 200 -19.35 5.28 10.58
CA GLN A 200 -19.43 4.82 11.95
C GLN A 200 -18.27 5.38 12.76
N GLU A 201 -18.49 5.46 14.07
CA GLU A 201 -17.49 5.89 15.04
C GLU A 201 -16.26 4.99 14.96
N LEU A 202 -15.08 5.62 14.88
CA LEU A 202 -13.78 4.96 14.94
C LEU A 202 -13.13 5.31 16.26
N GLU A 203 -13.10 4.36 17.19
CA GLU A 203 -12.33 4.50 18.42
C GLU A 203 -10.84 4.36 18.08
N PHE A 204 -10.03 5.33 18.50
CA PHE A 204 -8.59 5.31 18.30
C PHE A 204 -7.88 5.11 19.63
N GLU A 205 -7.15 4.01 19.77
CA GLU A 205 -6.38 3.67 20.96
C GLU A 205 -4.87 3.64 20.62
N LYS A 206 -4.09 4.42 21.37
CA LYS A 206 -2.63 4.44 21.28
C LYS A 206 -2.06 3.77 22.52
N ILE A 207 -1.39 2.64 22.36
CA ILE A 207 -0.79 1.90 23.47
C ILE A 207 0.72 2.09 23.45
N MET A 208 1.23 2.77 24.49
CA MET A 208 2.65 3.06 24.65
C MET A 208 3.31 2.02 25.56
N LEU A 209 4.27 1.28 25.03
CA LEU A 209 4.99 0.23 25.75
C LEU A 209 6.44 0.66 25.96
N ASP A 210 6.99 0.36 27.13
CA ASP A 210 8.40 0.60 27.41
C ASP A 210 9.29 -0.38 26.65
N PHE A 211 10.44 0.09 26.17
CA PHE A 211 11.43 -0.80 25.56
C PHE A 211 12.07 -1.66 26.65
N PRO A 212 12.12 -3.00 26.50
CA PRO A 212 12.58 -3.91 27.56
C PRO A 212 13.99 -3.58 28.05
N ALA A 213 14.18 -3.61 29.37
CA ALA A 213 15.48 -3.36 29.99
C ALA A 213 16.51 -4.43 29.57
N GLU A 214 16.04 -5.68 29.45
CA GLU A 214 16.81 -6.85 29.03
C GLU A 214 17.37 -6.71 27.60
N PHE A 215 16.81 -5.82 26.78
CA PHE A 215 17.24 -5.62 25.39
C PHE A 215 18.23 -4.45 25.24
N GLN A 216 18.48 -3.68 26.31
CA GLN A 216 19.27 -2.45 26.23
C GLN A 216 20.74 -2.71 25.88
N ASP A 217 21.35 -3.76 26.44
CA ASP A 217 22.74 -4.09 26.16
C ASP A 217 22.93 -4.44 24.67
N MET A 218 22.08 -5.34 24.15
CA MET A 218 22.04 -5.66 22.72
C MET A 218 21.88 -4.40 21.86
N ARG A 219 20.95 -3.50 22.23
CA ARG A 219 20.69 -2.26 21.50
C ARG A 219 21.92 -1.35 21.51
N HIS A 220 22.55 -1.14 22.67
CA HIS A 220 23.72 -0.30 22.82
C HIS A 220 24.88 -0.81 21.95
N ILE A 221 25.15 -2.11 21.99
CA ILE A 221 26.20 -2.74 21.19
C ILE A 221 25.91 -2.61 19.69
N LEU A 222 24.67 -2.85 19.26
CA LEU A 222 24.28 -2.67 17.86
C LEU A 222 24.44 -1.21 17.40
N LEU A 223 24.08 -0.22 18.23
CA LEU A 223 24.28 1.20 17.93
C LEU A 223 25.76 1.56 17.82
N LYS A 224 26.61 1.04 18.73
CA LYS A 224 28.06 1.20 18.66
C LYS A 224 28.63 0.65 17.36
N LEU A 225 28.31 -0.61 17.04
CA LEU A 225 28.76 -1.25 15.80
C LEU A 225 28.27 -0.50 14.55
N PHE A 226 27.01 -0.02 14.55
CA PHE A 226 26.50 0.80 13.46
C PHE A 226 27.31 2.09 13.30
N GLY A 227 27.61 2.78 14.40
CA GLY A 227 28.43 3.97 14.42
C GLY A 227 29.83 3.75 13.84
N GLU A 228 30.50 2.66 14.22
CA GLU A 228 31.82 2.27 13.67
C GLU A 228 31.80 2.16 12.14
N TYR A 229 30.81 1.46 11.58
CA TYR A 229 30.72 1.31 10.13
C TYR A 229 30.34 2.62 9.41
N VAL A 230 29.49 3.45 10.03
CA VAL A 230 29.17 4.78 9.47
C VAL A 230 30.40 5.69 9.48
N SER A 231 31.19 5.68 10.54
CA SER A 231 32.45 6.41 10.61
C SER A 231 33.45 5.91 9.56
N GLU A 232 33.61 4.59 9.41
CA GLU A 232 34.45 4.02 8.34
C GLU A 232 34.00 4.50 6.95
N LEU A 233 32.70 4.55 6.67
CA LEU A 233 32.19 5.05 5.37
C LEU A 233 32.49 6.55 5.15
N ARG A 234 32.49 7.35 6.21
CA ARG A 234 32.79 8.79 6.15
C ARG A 234 34.27 9.04 5.98
N GLU A 235 35.13 8.37 6.75
CA GLU A 235 36.59 8.45 6.64
C GLU A 235 37.08 8.05 5.24
N ARG A 236 36.42 7.05 4.64
CA ARG A 236 36.66 6.63 3.26
C ARG A 236 36.13 7.58 2.20
N LYS A 237 35.45 8.67 2.59
CA LYS A 237 34.81 9.66 1.70
C LYS A 237 33.83 9.04 0.70
N VAL A 238 33.09 8.00 1.14
CA VAL A 238 32.02 7.41 0.34
C VAL A 238 30.62 7.83 0.82
N LEU A 239 30.49 8.16 2.10
CA LEU A 239 29.26 8.70 2.69
C LEU A 239 29.49 10.15 3.16
N PHE A 240 28.69 11.09 2.65
CA PHE A 240 28.78 12.51 3.00
C PHE A 240 27.54 13.04 3.74
N GLY A 241 26.47 12.25 3.81
CA GLY A 241 25.18 12.68 4.32
C GLY A 241 24.70 11.84 5.52
N PRO A 242 23.38 11.87 5.79
CA PRO A 242 22.76 11.01 6.79
C PRO A 242 22.93 9.53 6.44
N ALA A 243 22.96 8.68 7.46
CA ALA A 243 23.05 7.23 7.32
C ALA A 243 21.66 6.57 7.47
N SER A 244 20.63 7.13 6.82
CA SER A 244 19.32 6.48 6.84
C SER A 244 19.34 5.19 6.03
N LYS A 245 18.34 4.32 6.25
CA LYS A 245 18.17 3.07 5.50
C LYS A 245 18.16 3.31 3.98
N THR A 246 17.46 4.35 3.54
CA THR A 246 17.39 4.75 2.13
C THR A 246 18.75 5.21 1.62
N ASP A 247 19.48 6.02 2.40
CA ASP A 247 20.78 6.55 2.00
C ASP A 247 21.81 5.44 1.86
N LEU A 248 21.86 4.49 2.81
CA LEU A 248 22.78 3.36 2.75
C LEU A 248 22.46 2.42 1.57
N ILE A 249 21.19 2.17 1.26
CA ILE A 249 20.80 1.38 0.08
C ILE A 249 21.22 2.09 -1.22
N ASN A 250 21.01 3.39 -1.31
CA ASN A 250 21.42 4.18 -2.48
C ASN A 250 22.95 4.23 -2.61
N LEU A 251 23.65 4.39 -1.49
CA LEU A 251 25.10 4.33 -1.44
C LEU A 251 25.63 2.97 -1.89
N GLN A 252 25.04 1.87 -1.43
CA GLN A 252 25.41 0.53 -1.86
C GLN A 252 25.31 0.38 -3.38
N LYS A 253 24.21 0.84 -4.00
CA LYS A 253 24.03 0.83 -5.45
C LYS A 253 25.11 1.66 -6.16
N LYS A 254 25.39 2.87 -5.66
CA LYS A 254 26.42 3.76 -6.21
C LYS A 254 27.81 3.11 -6.15
N ILE A 255 28.19 2.57 -5.00
CA ILE A 255 29.47 1.87 -4.83
C ILE A 255 29.55 0.66 -5.78
N SER A 256 28.49 -0.14 -5.88
CA SER A 256 28.45 -1.30 -6.80
C SER A 256 28.60 -0.89 -8.27
N SER A 257 27.94 0.19 -8.70
CA SER A 257 28.12 0.70 -10.08
C SER A 257 29.55 1.17 -10.35
N THR A 258 30.18 1.86 -9.39
CA THR A 258 31.55 2.37 -9.52
C THR A 258 32.59 1.24 -9.54
N ILE A 259 32.41 0.18 -8.74
CA ILE A 259 33.28 -1.00 -8.77
C ILE A 259 33.18 -1.73 -10.12
N SER A 260 31.99 -1.75 -10.72
CA SER A 260 31.76 -2.42 -12.00
C SER A 260 32.39 -1.66 -13.17
N SER A 261 32.45 -0.33 -13.10
CA SER A 261 33.01 0.52 -14.16
C SER A 261 34.51 0.77 -14.04
N ASN A 262 35.08 0.65 -12.83
CA ASN A 262 36.47 1.03 -12.56
C ASN A 262 37.19 -0.11 -11.83
N TYR A 263 38.19 -0.71 -12.46
CA TYR A 263 38.90 -1.88 -11.95
C TYR A 263 39.42 -1.65 -10.51
N LYS A 264 38.96 -2.50 -9.58
CA LYS A 264 39.61 -2.84 -8.29
C LYS A 264 40.06 -1.68 -7.38
N ASN A 265 39.32 -0.57 -7.30
CA ASN A 265 39.60 0.42 -6.26
C ASN A 265 39.31 -0.16 -4.86
N PHE A 266 40.37 -0.46 -4.11
CA PHE A 266 40.31 -1.08 -2.79
C PHE A 266 39.47 -0.26 -1.78
N ASN A 267 39.48 1.07 -1.89
CA ASN A 267 38.68 1.93 -1.02
C ASN A 267 37.18 1.69 -1.23
N TYR A 268 36.73 1.60 -2.47
CA TYR A 268 35.32 1.31 -2.78
C TYR A 268 34.93 -0.12 -2.39
N MET A 269 35.82 -1.11 -2.56
CA MET A 269 35.55 -2.48 -2.12
C MET A 269 35.37 -2.58 -0.60
N ARG A 270 36.23 -1.92 0.18
CA ARG A 270 36.08 -1.85 1.63
C ARG A 270 34.83 -1.07 2.03
N GLY A 271 34.56 0.06 1.38
CA GLY A 271 33.33 0.83 1.55
C GLY A 271 32.07 0.00 1.28
N ALA A 272 32.07 -0.84 0.23
CA ALA A 272 30.96 -1.76 -0.07
C ALA A 272 30.72 -2.74 1.08
N SER A 273 31.78 -3.29 1.68
CA SER A 273 31.70 -4.18 2.83
C SER A 273 31.12 -3.47 4.05
N ALA A 274 31.66 -2.30 4.41
CA ALA A 274 31.19 -1.52 5.55
C ALA A 274 29.73 -1.11 5.38
N CYS A 275 29.33 -0.67 4.18
CA CYS A 275 27.95 -0.33 3.84
C CYS A 275 27.02 -1.54 3.99
N ALA A 276 27.42 -2.71 3.46
CA ALA A 276 26.64 -3.93 3.58
C ALA A 276 26.54 -4.46 5.02
N GLN A 277 27.48 -4.14 5.91
CA GLN A 277 27.44 -4.47 7.34
C GLN A 277 26.56 -3.46 8.11
N ALA A 278 26.70 -2.16 7.82
CA ALA A 278 25.85 -1.10 8.37
C ALA A 278 24.36 -1.35 8.08
N ILE A 279 24.00 -1.74 6.85
CA ILE A 279 22.62 -2.09 6.47
C ILE A 279 22.09 -3.27 7.31
N LYS A 280 22.91 -4.29 7.55
CA LYS A 280 22.52 -5.46 8.34
C LYS A 280 22.31 -5.11 9.81
N ILE A 281 23.21 -4.34 10.39
CA ILE A 281 23.08 -3.87 11.79
C ILE A 281 21.87 -2.95 11.94
N GLN A 282 21.64 -2.05 10.98
CA GLN A 282 20.47 -1.18 11.00
C GLN A 282 19.16 -1.97 10.95
N HIS A 283 19.14 -3.09 10.20
CA HIS A 283 17.99 -3.99 10.15
C HIS A 283 17.85 -4.80 11.45
N ALA A 284 18.94 -5.31 12.03
CA ALA A 284 18.94 -5.93 13.36
C ALA A 284 18.36 -4.98 14.42
N LEU A 285 18.79 -3.71 14.45
CA LEU A 285 18.22 -2.68 15.31
C LEU A 285 16.73 -2.48 15.07
N GLU A 286 16.28 -2.51 13.81
CA GLU A 286 14.84 -2.39 13.48
C GLU A 286 14.03 -3.51 14.11
N LEU A 287 14.52 -4.75 13.97
CA LEU A 287 13.85 -5.94 14.50
C LEU A 287 13.85 -5.93 16.03
N LEU A 288 14.98 -5.62 16.67
CA LEU A 288 15.07 -5.56 18.12
C LEU A 288 14.15 -4.49 18.73
N GLU A 289 14.13 -3.29 18.12
CA GLU A 289 13.37 -2.14 18.62
C GLU A 289 11.85 -2.24 18.38
N THR A 290 11.43 -2.97 17.34
CA THR A 290 10.04 -2.89 16.85
C THR A 290 9.36 -4.23 16.63
N GLN A 291 10.06 -5.36 16.69
CA GLN A 291 9.53 -6.68 16.32
C GLN A 291 9.67 -7.70 17.45
N THR A 292 9.24 -8.93 17.21
CA THR A 292 9.46 -10.04 18.16
C THR A 292 10.95 -10.37 18.28
N LEU A 293 11.41 -10.69 19.48
CA LEU A 293 12.72 -11.23 19.80
C LEU A 293 12.98 -12.54 19.02
N GLU A 294 11.97 -13.41 18.85
CA GLU A 294 12.11 -14.60 18.00
C GLU A 294 12.49 -14.22 16.55
N GLY A 295 11.82 -13.20 16.00
CA GLY A 295 12.11 -12.67 14.66
C GLY A 295 13.51 -12.05 14.55
N PHE A 296 13.93 -11.29 15.56
CA PHE A 296 15.29 -10.75 15.67
C PHE A 296 16.34 -11.87 15.72
N TYR A 297 16.15 -12.86 16.60
CA TYR A 297 17.05 -14.00 16.74
C TYR A 297 17.17 -14.81 15.45
N LYS A 298 16.05 -15.12 14.78
CA LYS A 298 16.05 -15.82 13.48
C LYS A 298 16.86 -15.06 12.43
N TYR A 299 16.74 -13.73 12.40
CA TYR A 299 17.56 -12.91 11.51
C TYR A 299 19.05 -13.06 11.81
N LEU A 300 19.46 -12.96 13.08
CA LEU A 300 20.85 -13.17 13.48
C LEU A 300 21.34 -14.57 13.10
N LYS A 301 20.57 -15.61 13.42
CA LYS A 301 20.87 -17.00 13.07
C LYS A 301 21.09 -17.15 11.56
N GLY A 302 20.23 -16.53 10.74
CA GLY A 302 20.39 -16.52 9.29
C GLY A 302 21.72 -15.88 8.82
N LEU A 303 22.28 -14.94 9.57
CA LEU A 303 23.61 -14.37 9.29
C LEU A 303 24.74 -15.35 9.67
N PHE A 304 24.61 -16.05 10.81
CA PHE A 304 25.56 -17.12 11.16
C PHE A 304 25.53 -18.27 10.15
N ASP A 305 24.35 -18.67 9.69
CA ASP A 305 24.19 -19.70 8.66
C ASP A 305 24.83 -19.27 7.33
N GLN A 306 24.66 -18.01 6.92
CA GLN A 306 25.33 -17.46 5.73
C GLN A 306 26.86 -17.46 5.88
N ALA A 307 27.37 -17.15 7.07
CA ALA A 307 28.81 -17.16 7.35
C ALA A 307 29.39 -18.58 7.30
N SER A 308 28.73 -19.56 7.92
CA SER A 308 29.16 -20.97 7.90
C SER A 308 29.22 -21.53 6.48
N LYS A 309 28.26 -21.15 5.62
CA LYS A 309 28.20 -21.50 4.19
C LYS A 309 29.12 -20.65 3.31
N LYS A 310 29.93 -19.76 3.90
CA LYS A 310 30.85 -18.84 3.22
C LYS A 310 30.20 -17.98 2.10
N GLN A 311 28.92 -17.66 2.24
CA GLN A 311 28.15 -16.94 1.21
C GLN A 311 28.50 -15.45 1.13
N SER A 312 29.04 -14.85 2.20
CA SER A 312 29.44 -13.44 2.20
C SER A 312 30.61 -13.17 3.15
N LYS A 313 31.74 -12.72 2.60
CA LYS A 313 32.92 -12.32 3.39
C LYS A 313 32.61 -11.22 4.41
N GLY A 314 31.73 -10.28 4.06
CA GLY A 314 31.28 -9.23 4.98
C GLY A 314 30.43 -9.78 6.12
N VAL A 315 29.62 -10.81 5.88
CA VAL A 315 28.86 -11.47 6.96
C VAL A 315 29.78 -12.26 7.86
N ILE A 316 30.75 -13.01 7.32
CA ILE A 316 31.77 -13.72 8.10
C ILE A 316 32.47 -12.76 9.07
N LYS A 317 32.95 -11.61 8.57
CA LYS A 317 33.62 -10.59 9.39
C LYS A 317 32.69 -9.96 10.45
N LEU A 318 31.40 -9.86 10.16
CA LEU A 318 30.43 -9.29 11.10
C LEU A 318 30.17 -10.27 12.26
N VAL A 319 29.87 -11.53 11.95
CA VAL A 319 29.55 -12.54 12.97
C VAL A 319 30.77 -12.97 13.79
N SER A 320 31.98 -12.79 13.26
CA SER A 320 33.21 -13.06 14.02
C SER A 320 33.51 -12.03 15.11
N LYS A 321 32.82 -10.87 15.12
CA LYS A 321 33.01 -9.86 16.17
C LYS A 321 32.48 -10.39 17.52
N PRO A 322 33.27 -10.31 18.62
CA PRO A 322 32.81 -10.70 19.95
C PRO A 322 31.50 -10.04 20.35
N GLU A 323 31.34 -8.76 20.01
CA GLU A 323 30.12 -7.98 20.24
C GLU A 323 28.88 -8.59 19.58
N PHE A 324 29.03 -9.09 18.35
CA PHE A 324 27.93 -9.69 17.60
C PHE A 324 27.57 -11.10 18.14
N ASN A 325 28.58 -11.86 18.56
CA ASN A 325 28.40 -13.15 19.24
C ASN A 325 27.67 -12.99 20.58
N PHE A 326 28.01 -11.94 21.34
CA PHE A 326 27.31 -11.60 22.57
C PHE A 326 25.82 -11.32 22.31
N ILE A 327 25.51 -10.47 21.32
CA ILE A 327 24.12 -10.16 20.95
C ILE A 327 23.33 -11.44 20.61
N TYR A 328 23.91 -12.33 19.81
CA TYR A 328 23.28 -13.59 19.43
C TYR A 328 23.04 -14.51 20.64
N SER A 329 24.02 -14.62 21.53
CA SER A 329 23.94 -15.45 22.73
C SER A 329 22.92 -14.92 23.73
N GLN A 330 22.90 -13.60 23.96
CA GLN A 330 21.92 -12.95 24.84
C GLN A 330 20.50 -13.13 24.29
N ALA A 331 20.27 -12.95 22.99
CA ALA A 331 18.97 -13.19 22.38
C ALA A 331 18.50 -14.64 22.56
N ASN A 332 19.41 -15.61 22.40
CA ASN A 332 19.11 -17.03 22.60
C ASN A 332 18.75 -17.34 24.06
N GLU A 333 19.51 -16.79 25.02
CA GLU A 333 19.27 -16.97 26.45
C GLU A 333 17.91 -16.41 26.88
N LEU A 334 17.57 -15.19 26.41
CA LEU A 334 16.29 -14.57 26.69
C LEU A 334 15.12 -15.39 26.13
N LEU A 335 15.25 -15.92 24.92
CA LEU A 335 14.25 -16.82 24.34
C LEU A 335 14.12 -18.13 25.13
N ALA A 336 15.21 -18.70 25.62
CA ALA A 336 15.19 -19.89 26.48
C ALA A 336 14.43 -19.61 27.80
N LYS A 337 14.52 -18.40 28.33
CA LYS A 337 13.74 -17.90 29.47
C LYS A 337 12.31 -17.48 29.11
N LYS A 338 11.86 -17.72 27.87
CA LYS A 338 10.54 -17.31 27.34
C LYS A 338 10.30 -15.80 27.39
N VAL A 339 11.36 -15.00 27.38
CA VAL A 339 11.26 -13.55 27.26
C VAL A 339 10.95 -13.19 25.81
N GLU A 340 10.02 -12.27 25.61
CA GLU A 340 9.58 -11.79 24.30
C GLU A 340 9.28 -10.29 24.40
N HIS A 341 9.25 -9.60 23.27
CA HIS A 341 8.91 -8.18 23.20
C HIS A 341 7.50 -7.95 23.79
N PRO A 342 7.31 -6.91 24.64
CA PRO A 342 6.04 -6.67 25.35
C PRO A 342 4.82 -6.50 24.46
N LYS A 343 5.03 -6.10 23.19
CA LYS A 343 3.97 -6.01 22.18
C LYS A 343 3.29 -7.35 21.92
N MET A 344 4.01 -8.46 22.04
CA MET A 344 3.39 -9.78 21.89
C MET A 344 2.39 -10.02 23.02
N GLN A 345 2.78 -9.77 24.27
CA GLN A 345 1.86 -9.93 25.40
C GLN A 345 0.67 -8.96 25.28
N GLU A 346 0.90 -7.73 24.82
CA GLU A 346 -0.16 -6.75 24.65
C GLU A 346 -1.21 -7.16 23.60
N ILE A 347 -0.80 -7.79 22.49
CA ILE A 347 -1.74 -8.37 21.53
C ILE A 347 -2.63 -9.43 22.19
N ILE A 348 -2.07 -10.27 23.06
CA ILE A 348 -2.85 -11.29 23.80
C ILE A 348 -3.86 -10.59 24.71
N ASN A 349 -3.43 -9.54 25.43
CA ASN A 349 -4.29 -8.77 26.33
C ASN A 349 -5.45 -8.12 25.57
N ILE A 350 -5.17 -7.47 24.43
CA ILE A 350 -6.17 -6.89 23.54
C ILE A 350 -7.17 -7.97 23.11
N ILE A 351 -6.70 -9.11 22.59
CA ILE A 351 -7.61 -10.15 22.12
C ILE A 351 -8.51 -10.68 23.24
N LYS A 352 -7.98 -10.87 24.45
CA LYS A 352 -8.78 -11.30 25.61
C LYS A 352 -9.83 -10.25 25.98
N ARG A 353 -9.41 -9.00 26.17
CA ARG A 353 -10.28 -7.85 26.50
C ARG A 353 -11.41 -7.69 25.49
N GLU A 354 -11.09 -7.69 24.20
CA GLU A 354 -12.08 -7.42 23.16
C GLU A 354 -13.04 -8.61 22.94
N ARG A 355 -12.64 -9.84 23.29
CA ARG A 355 -13.53 -11.01 23.23
C ARG A 355 -14.53 -11.08 24.37
N GLU A 356 -14.19 -10.56 25.54
CA GLU A 356 -15.14 -10.41 26.64
C GLU A 356 -16.32 -9.50 26.23
N HIS A 357 -16.03 -8.45 25.44
CA HIS A 357 -17.03 -7.52 24.95
C HIS A 357 -17.75 -7.98 23.67
N ASN A 358 -17.07 -8.72 22.78
CA ASN A 358 -17.63 -9.14 21.49
C ASN A 358 -17.27 -10.59 21.14
N LYS A 359 -18.25 -11.49 21.26
CA LYS A 359 -18.11 -12.90 20.91
C LYS A 359 -17.83 -13.13 19.41
N ASN A 360 -18.24 -12.20 18.55
CA ASN A 360 -18.00 -12.23 17.10
C ASN A 360 -16.79 -11.37 16.71
N LEU A 361 -15.68 -11.51 17.44
CA LEU A 361 -14.45 -10.79 17.18
C LEU A 361 -13.97 -11.04 15.74
N LYS A 362 -13.87 -9.99 14.92
CA LYS A 362 -13.18 -10.03 13.64
C LYS A 362 -12.08 -8.98 13.64
N MET A 363 -10.82 -9.41 13.50
CA MET A 363 -9.66 -8.56 13.68
C MET A 363 -8.63 -8.72 12.55
N ILE A 364 -7.96 -7.63 12.17
CA ILE A 364 -6.75 -7.67 11.35
C ILE A 364 -5.60 -7.05 12.14
N ILE A 365 -4.50 -7.79 12.26
CA ILE A 365 -3.25 -7.32 12.84
C ILE A 365 -2.26 -7.08 11.72
N PHE A 366 -1.90 -5.82 11.47
CA PHE A 366 -0.90 -5.44 10.48
C PHE A 366 0.50 -5.35 11.09
N THR A 367 1.47 -5.94 10.40
CA THR A 367 2.90 -5.78 10.68
C THR A 367 3.69 -5.64 9.37
N GLN A 368 4.93 -5.15 9.42
CA GLN A 368 5.80 -5.05 8.24
C GLN A 368 6.53 -6.35 7.94
N PHE A 369 6.69 -7.25 8.92
CA PHE A 369 7.55 -8.42 8.81
C PHE A 369 6.75 -9.72 8.82
N ARG A 370 7.10 -10.63 7.91
CA ARG A 370 6.42 -11.92 7.77
C ARG A 370 6.62 -12.81 8.99
N GLU A 371 7.86 -12.88 9.50
CA GLU A 371 8.18 -13.63 10.72
C GLU A 371 7.33 -13.13 11.90
N THR A 372 7.21 -11.81 12.09
CA THR A 372 6.33 -11.24 13.12
C THR A 372 4.88 -11.67 12.94
N ALA A 373 4.34 -11.62 11.72
CA ALA A 373 2.97 -12.09 11.44
C ALA A 373 2.79 -13.58 11.78
N GLY A 374 3.79 -14.40 11.46
CA GLY A 374 3.83 -15.82 11.79
C GLY A 374 3.87 -16.08 13.30
N ASN A 375 4.72 -15.36 14.03
CA ASN A 375 4.89 -15.49 15.47
C ASN A 375 3.62 -15.06 16.21
N ILE A 376 3.04 -13.91 15.84
CA ILE A 376 1.75 -13.45 16.38
C ILE A 376 0.68 -14.51 16.13
N SER A 377 0.51 -14.95 14.88
CA SER A 377 -0.53 -15.92 14.54
C SER A 377 -0.36 -17.24 15.27
N ARG A 378 0.88 -17.70 15.50
CA ARG A 378 1.16 -18.92 16.27
C ARG A 378 0.72 -18.74 17.72
N ARG A 379 1.15 -17.64 18.35
CA ARG A 379 0.93 -17.38 19.77
C ARG A 379 -0.55 -17.16 20.10
N ILE A 380 -1.29 -16.43 19.25
CA ILE A 380 -2.70 -16.14 19.53
C ILE A 380 -3.63 -17.32 19.22
N ASN A 381 -3.20 -18.29 18.40
CA ASN A 381 -3.95 -19.53 18.16
C ASN A 381 -4.00 -20.45 19.40
N GLU A 382 -3.18 -20.19 20.42
CA GLU A 382 -3.25 -20.87 21.72
C GLU A 382 -4.42 -20.37 22.58
N ILE A 383 -5.05 -19.25 22.21
CA ILE A 383 -6.20 -18.68 22.92
C ILE A 383 -7.46 -19.39 22.42
N GLU A 384 -8.20 -20.03 23.32
CA GLU A 384 -9.41 -20.78 23.00
C GLU A 384 -10.44 -19.91 22.24
N GLY A 385 -10.87 -20.33 21.06
CA GLY A 385 -11.83 -19.60 20.22
C GLY A 385 -11.22 -18.49 19.35
N VAL A 386 -9.90 -18.36 19.34
CA VAL A 386 -9.17 -17.58 18.31
C VAL A 386 -8.73 -18.53 17.19
N LYS A 387 -9.03 -18.15 15.95
CA LYS A 387 -8.63 -18.84 14.73
C LYS A 387 -7.92 -17.83 13.84
N SER A 388 -6.59 -17.82 13.94
CA SER A 388 -5.71 -16.92 13.23
C SER A 388 -5.01 -17.57 12.05
N LYS A 389 -4.89 -16.81 10.94
CA LYS A 389 -4.04 -17.16 9.79
C LYS A 389 -3.16 -16.00 9.37
N VAL A 390 -1.99 -16.36 8.85
CA VAL A 390 -1.03 -15.41 8.26
C VAL A 390 -1.45 -15.05 6.84
N PHE A 391 -1.42 -13.76 6.51
CA PHE A 391 -1.74 -13.24 5.18
C PHE A 391 -0.58 -12.43 4.59
N ILE A 392 0.22 -13.10 3.76
CA ILE A 392 1.47 -12.58 3.16
C ILE A 392 1.45 -12.72 1.63
N GLY A 393 2.49 -12.19 0.98
CA GLY A 393 2.58 -12.15 -0.48
C GLY A 393 3.14 -13.40 -1.11
N GLN A 394 3.19 -13.39 -2.45
CA GLN A 394 3.53 -14.56 -3.26
C GLN A 394 5.03 -14.93 -3.25
N ALA A 395 5.91 -13.97 -2.93
CA ALA A 395 7.35 -14.21 -2.94
C ALA A 395 7.74 -15.32 -1.95
N LYS A 396 8.55 -16.30 -2.37
CA LYS A 396 8.98 -17.46 -1.57
C LYS A 396 10.35 -17.27 -0.89
N LYS A 397 10.69 -16.03 -0.50
CA LYS A 397 12.06 -15.68 -0.08
C LYS A 397 12.41 -16.07 1.37
N ASP A 398 11.42 -16.37 2.20
CA ASP A 398 11.59 -16.55 3.66
C ASP A 398 11.05 -17.91 4.12
N SER A 399 11.28 -18.24 5.41
CA SER A 399 10.93 -19.54 6.02
C SER A 399 9.43 -19.88 5.94
N LEU A 400 8.57 -18.85 5.96
CA LEU A 400 7.11 -18.97 5.83
C LEU A 400 6.64 -19.18 4.38
N GLY A 401 7.54 -19.14 3.41
CA GLY A 401 7.19 -19.19 1.99
C GLY A 401 6.39 -17.97 1.54
N GLY A 402 5.60 -18.15 0.48
CA GLY A 402 4.66 -17.15 -0.02
C GLY A 402 3.32 -17.78 -0.35
N LEU A 403 2.24 -17.02 -0.20
CA LEU A 403 0.89 -17.48 -0.54
C LEU A 403 0.60 -17.18 -2.00
N ASN A 404 0.24 -18.20 -2.77
CA ASN A 404 -0.23 -17.99 -4.14
C ASN A 404 -1.64 -17.37 -4.13
N GLN A 405 -2.10 -16.84 -5.29
CA GLN A 405 -3.40 -16.17 -5.38
C GLN A 405 -4.58 -17.05 -4.95
N LYS A 406 -4.55 -18.35 -5.26
CA LYS A 406 -5.60 -19.31 -4.87
C LYS A 406 -5.67 -19.48 -3.36
N GLN A 407 -4.52 -19.56 -2.69
CA GLN A 407 -4.41 -19.63 -1.23
C GLN A 407 -4.87 -18.33 -0.57
N GLN A 408 -4.47 -17.17 -1.11
CA GLN A 408 -4.92 -15.87 -0.60
C GLN A 408 -6.44 -15.73 -0.69
N LYS A 409 -7.04 -16.10 -1.82
CA LYS A 409 -8.49 -16.09 -2.01
C LYS A 409 -9.20 -17.00 -1.01
N LYS A 410 -8.72 -18.24 -0.83
CA LYS A 410 -9.28 -19.19 0.14
C LYS A 410 -9.23 -18.65 1.58
N ILE A 411 -8.13 -18.03 2.00
CA ILE A 411 -8.02 -17.42 3.34
C ILE A 411 -9.02 -16.27 3.51
N ILE A 412 -9.23 -15.45 2.48
CA ILE A 412 -10.22 -14.36 2.51
C ILE A 412 -11.64 -14.93 2.57
N GLU A 413 -11.95 -15.99 1.83
CA GLU A 413 -13.25 -16.69 1.89
C GLU A 413 -13.50 -17.25 3.29
N GLU A 414 -12.55 -18.01 3.86
CA GLU A 414 -12.64 -18.54 5.23
C GLU A 414 -12.77 -17.44 6.29
N PHE A 415 -12.11 -16.29 6.09
CA PHE A 415 -12.26 -15.12 6.96
C PHE A 415 -13.61 -14.42 6.79
N SER A 416 -14.15 -14.38 5.57
CA SER A 416 -15.47 -13.83 5.29
C SER A 416 -16.57 -14.65 5.98
N GLU A 417 -16.45 -15.98 5.92
CA GLU A 417 -17.36 -16.96 6.52
C GLU A 417 -17.22 -17.10 8.05
N GLY A 418 -16.24 -16.43 8.67
CA GLY A 418 -16.00 -16.51 10.11
C GLY A 418 -15.27 -17.78 10.57
N LYS A 419 -14.81 -18.63 9.65
CA LYS A 419 -13.94 -19.78 9.97
C LYS A 419 -12.58 -19.33 10.51
N ILE A 420 -12.11 -18.18 10.02
CA ILE A 420 -10.97 -17.42 10.56
C ILE A 420 -11.53 -16.13 11.13
N ASN A 421 -11.07 -15.74 12.33
CA ASN A 421 -11.55 -14.54 13.00
C ASN A 421 -10.43 -13.52 13.28
N VAL A 422 -9.16 -13.91 13.11
CA VAL A 422 -8.01 -12.99 13.12
C VAL A 422 -7.12 -13.19 11.88
N LEU A 423 -6.76 -12.11 11.19
CA LEU A 423 -5.75 -12.14 10.13
C LEU A 423 -4.49 -11.39 10.55
N CYS A 424 -3.35 -12.07 10.55
CA CYS A 424 -2.04 -11.46 10.74
C CYS A 424 -1.43 -11.14 9.37
N ALA A 425 -1.48 -9.88 8.96
CA ALA A 425 -1.20 -9.48 7.59
C ALA A 425 0.04 -8.57 7.44
N THR A 426 0.74 -8.73 6.31
CA THR A 426 1.76 -7.78 5.85
C THR A 426 1.18 -6.84 4.78
N CYS A 427 2.04 -6.13 4.04
CA CYS A 427 1.65 -5.10 3.07
C CYS A 427 0.68 -5.56 1.97
N ILE A 428 0.49 -6.87 1.78
CA ILE A 428 -0.41 -7.41 0.76
C ILE A 428 -1.89 -7.18 1.10
N ALA A 429 -2.23 -7.06 2.39
CA ALA A 429 -3.57 -6.69 2.81
C ALA A 429 -3.92 -5.21 2.60
N GLU A 430 -2.95 -4.40 2.15
CA GLU A 430 -3.15 -2.96 1.95
C GLU A 430 -3.71 -2.65 0.56
N GLU A 431 -3.40 -3.50 -0.43
CA GLU A 431 -3.64 -3.21 -1.84
C GLU A 431 -4.26 -4.40 -2.58
N GLY A 432 -5.37 -4.15 -3.26
CA GLY A 432 -5.86 -5.00 -4.34
C GLY A 432 -6.60 -6.29 -3.95
N LEU A 433 -6.87 -6.54 -2.67
CA LEU A 433 -7.73 -7.64 -2.23
C LEU A 433 -8.84 -7.10 -1.33
N ASP A 434 -10.09 -7.49 -1.64
CA ASP A 434 -11.27 -7.11 -0.88
C ASP A 434 -11.30 -7.88 0.44
N ILE A 435 -10.57 -7.38 1.42
CA ILE A 435 -10.64 -7.93 2.77
C ILE A 435 -11.94 -7.41 3.40
N PRO A 436 -12.79 -8.32 3.93
CA PRO A 436 -14.01 -7.98 4.64
C PRO A 436 -13.76 -6.92 5.71
N GLU A 437 -14.79 -6.12 5.98
CA GLU A 437 -14.76 -5.22 7.12
C GLU A 437 -14.57 -5.99 8.43
N VAL A 438 -13.85 -5.36 9.36
CA VAL A 438 -13.50 -5.93 10.65
C VAL A 438 -13.86 -4.98 11.78
N ASN A 439 -14.11 -5.55 12.96
CA ASN A 439 -14.38 -4.79 14.17
C ASN A 439 -13.13 -4.02 14.63
N ILE A 440 -11.97 -4.67 14.52
CA ILE A 440 -10.72 -4.15 15.09
C ILE A 440 -9.59 -4.26 14.08
N VAL A 441 -8.87 -3.15 13.91
CA VAL A 441 -7.60 -3.11 13.21
C VAL A 441 -6.51 -2.80 14.22
N VAL A 442 -5.49 -3.64 14.28
CA VAL A 442 -4.32 -3.43 15.15
C VAL A 442 -3.09 -3.21 14.28
N PHE A 443 -2.35 -2.15 14.54
CA PHE A 443 -1.00 -1.97 14.01
C PHE A 443 -0.01 -2.42 15.07
N TYR A 444 0.67 -3.54 14.81
CA TYR A 444 1.73 -4.03 15.69
C TYR A 444 2.91 -3.05 15.77
N GLU A 445 3.07 -2.23 14.74
CA GLU A 445 3.96 -1.08 14.72
C GLU A 445 3.40 0.02 13.80
N PRO A 446 3.67 1.30 14.10
CA PRO A 446 3.38 2.39 13.18
C PRO A 446 4.28 2.32 11.95
N ILE A 447 3.78 2.83 10.82
CA ILE A 447 4.51 2.90 9.57
C ILE A 447 4.64 4.36 9.11
N PRO A 448 5.77 4.77 8.52
CA PRO A 448 6.00 6.17 8.16
C PRO A 448 5.20 6.63 6.93
N SER A 449 4.29 5.81 6.39
CA SER A 449 3.52 6.10 5.17
C SER A 449 2.07 6.46 5.49
N ALA A 450 1.69 7.73 5.24
CA ALA A 450 0.32 8.20 5.42
C ALA A 450 -0.68 7.43 4.54
N ILE A 451 -0.32 7.15 3.27
CA ILE A 451 -1.16 6.38 2.33
C ILE A 451 -1.55 5.04 2.94
N ARG A 452 -0.54 4.27 3.39
CA ARG A 452 -0.72 2.94 3.95
C ARG A 452 -1.48 2.99 5.28
N THR A 453 -1.19 3.98 6.14
CA THR A 453 -1.92 4.19 7.40
C THR A 453 -3.42 4.40 7.14
N ILE A 454 -3.78 5.28 6.20
CA ILE A 454 -5.18 5.56 5.84
C ILE A 454 -5.86 4.34 5.22
N GLN A 455 -5.19 3.63 4.30
CA GLN A 455 -5.73 2.44 3.65
C GLN A 455 -5.97 1.29 4.64
N ARG A 456 -5.05 1.06 5.58
CA ARG A 456 -5.17 0.05 6.63
C ARG A 456 -6.25 0.41 7.65
N ALA A 457 -6.26 1.65 8.14
CA ALA A 457 -7.28 2.14 9.08
C ALA A 457 -8.69 2.09 8.46
N GLY A 458 -8.78 2.36 7.15
CA GLY A 458 -10.00 2.25 6.40
C GLY A 458 -10.55 0.83 6.28
N ARG A 459 -9.98 -0.23 6.89
CA ARG A 459 -10.54 -1.60 6.92
C ARG A 459 -11.55 -1.83 8.05
N THR A 460 -11.71 -0.85 8.93
CA THR A 460 -12.71 -0.85 10.01
C THR A 460 -13.52 0.46 9.99
N ALA A 461 -14.61 0.49 10.75
CA ALA A 461 -15.49 1.63 10.92
C ALA A 461 -16.13 2.14 9.59
N ARG A 462 -16.69 1.22 8.78
CA ARG A 462 -17.46 1.55 7.56
C ARG A 462 -18.95 1.26 7.74
N LEU A 463 -19.33 0.01 8.03
CA LEU A 463 -20.69 -0.47 8.25
C LEU A 463 -21.03 -0.56 9.75
N MET A 464 -20.04 -0.80 10.59
CA MET A 464 -20.22 -0.90 12.05
C MET A 464 -19.20 -0.07 12.81
N LYS A 465 -19.43 0.20 14.10
CA LYS A 465 -18.42 0.82 14.97
C LYS A 465 -17.14 0.01 14.92
N GLY A 466 -16.01 0.70 14.80
CA GLY A 466 -14.71 0.07 14.62
C GLY A 466 -13.66 0.64 15.56
N LYS A 467 -12.61 -0.14 15.81
CA LYS A 467 -11.51 0.25 16.69
C LYS A 467 -10.18 0.14 15.97
N LEU A 468 -9.37 1.19 16.03
CA LEU A 468 -8.00 1.22 15.53
C LEU A 468 -7.04 1.32 16.72
N ILE A 469 -6.24 0.27 16.91
CA ILE A 469 -5.23 0.20 17.97
C ILE A 469 -3.84 0.29 17.35
N ILE A 470 -2.96 1.14 17.88
CA ILE A 470 -1.57 1.23 17.46
C ILE A 470 -0.65 0.98 18.65
N LEU A 471 0.17 -0.06 18.55
CA LEU A 471 1.22 -0.36 19.53
C LEU A 471 2.48 0.44 19.20
N ILE A 472 3.05 1.12 20.20
CA ILE A 472 4.22 1.99 20.03
C ILE A 472 5.20 1.72 21.16
N THR A 473 6.41 1.30 20.80
CA THR A 473 7.51 1.15 21.76
C THR A 473 8.19 2.50 21.97
N LYS A 474 8.17 3.03 23.21
CA LYS A 474 8.72 4.34 23.59
C LYS A 474 10.21 4.43 23.31
N LYS A 475 10.72 5.61 22.93
CA LYS A 475 12.16 5.87 22.70
C LYS A 475 12.77 4.94 21.63
N THR A 476 11.97 4.50 20.67
CA THR A 476 12.40 3.67 19.53
C THR A 476 11.93 4.25 18.20
N ARG A 477 12.21 3.55 17.11
CA ARG A 477 11.71 3.86 15.76
C ARG A 477 10.19 3.90 15.67
N ASP A 478 9.46 3.14 16.50
CA ASP A 478 7.99 3.15 16.50
C ASP A 478 7.48 4.59 16.75
N GLU A 479 7.99 5.24 17.81
CA GLU A 479 7.57 6.59 18.18
C GLU A 479 7.87 7.62 17.08
N ALA A 480 9.06 7.55 16.49
CA ALA A 480 9.42 8.39 15.35
C ALA A 480 8.50 8.16 14.14
N PHE A 481 8.22 6.90 13.80
CA PHE A 481 7.36 6.56 12.66
C PHE A 481 5.91 7.01 12.86
N PHE A 482 5.40 6.93 14.09
CA PHE A 482 4.06 7.43 14.42
C PHE A 482 3.94 8.94 14.14
N TYR A 483 4.86 9.75 14.67
CA TYR A 483 4.82 11.20 14.46
C TYR A 483 5.10 11.60 13.01
N VAL A 484 6.00 10.89 12.32
CA VAL A 484 6.24 11.07 10.87
C VAL A 484 4.97 10.79 10.07
N ALA A 485 4.24 9.71 10.37
CA ALA A 485 2.99 9.37 9.69
C ALA A 485 1.93 10.46 9.88
N LYS A 486 1.73 10.92 11.13
CA LYS A 486 0.79 12.01 11.45
C LYS A 486 1.17 13.32 10.78
N SER A 487 2.44 13.68 10.77
CA SER A 487 2.94 14.88 10.07
C SER A 487 2.67 14.79 8.57
N ARG A 488 2.92 13.62 7.95
CA ARG A 488 2.66 13.39 6.52
C ARG A 488 1.17 13.44 6.17
N GLU A 489 0.32 12.90 7.02
CA GLU A 489 -1.14 12.99 6.86
C GLU A 489 -1.63 14.45 6.90
N LYS A 490 -1.14 15.25 7.87
CA LYS A 490 -1.46 16.69 7.92
C LYS A 490 -0.95 17.43 6.68
N LYS A 491 0.30 17.18 6.27
CA LYS A 491 0.90 17.78 5.07
C LYS A 491 0.13 17.42 3.79
N MET A 492 -0.40 16.20 3.69
CA MET A 492 -1.25 15.80 2.58
C MET A 492 -2.50 16.69 2.47
N LYS A 493 -3.24 16.90 3.58
CA LYS A 493 -4.46 17.72 3.58
C LYS A 493 -4.16 19.14 3.07
N THR A 494 -3.15 19.79 3.66
CA THR A 494 -2.73 21.15 3.27
C THR A 494 -2.23 21.21 1.82
N ALA A 495 -1.53 20.17 1.35
CA ALA A 495 -1.06 20.12 -0.04
C ALA A 495 -2.21 19.99 -1.04
N ILE A 496 -3.26 19.23 -0.72
CA ILE A 496 -4.44 19.08 -1.59
C ILE A 496 -5.24 20.39 -1.61
N GLU A 497 -5.50 21.01 -0.45
CA GLU A 497 -6.19 22.30 -0.36
C GLU A 497 -5.49 23.36 -1.22
N SER A 498 -4.17 23.46 -1.08
CA SER A 498 -3.38 24.38 -1.91
C SER A 498 -3.42 24.06 -3.40
N ILE A 499 -3.56 22.79 -3.80
CA ILE A 499 -3.72 22.41 -5.22
C ILE A 499 -5.11 22.76 -5.74
N LYS A 500 -6.15 22.63 -4.92
CA LYS A 500 -7.51 23.08 -5.30
C LYS A 500 -7.51 24.59 -5.56
N GLU A 501 -6.85 25.36 -4.71
CA GLU A 501 -6.67 26.80 -4.93
C GLU A 501 -5.90 27.10 -6.21
N ASP A 502 -4.77 26.42 -6.43
CA ASP A 502 -3.94 26.58 -7.65
C ASP A 502 -4.79 26.31 -8.92
N LEU A 503 -5.55 25.21 -8.96
CA LEU A 503 -6.41 24.84 -10.10
C LEU A 503 -7.58 25.82 -10.31
N SER A 504 -8.15 26.36 -9.23
CA SER A 504 -9.22 27.36 -9.35
C SER A 504 -8.72 28.69 -9.94
N LYS A 505 -7.45 29.03 -9.72
CA LYS A 505 -6.81 30.27 -10.22
C LYS A 505 -6.31 30.16 -11.65
N GLU A 506 -5.90 28.97 -12.11
CA GLU A 506 -5.42 28.76 -13.47
C GLU A 506 -6.52 28.90 -14.54
N GLY A 507 -7.80 29.00 -14.12
CA GLY A 507 -8.95 29.04 -15.01
C GLY A 507 -9.14 27.72 -15.76
N PRO A 508 -10.23 27.52 -16.51
CA PRO A 508 -10.35 26.35 -17.36
C PRO A 508 -9.18 26.36 -18.34
N ILE A 509 -8.34 25.32 -18.31
CA ILE A 509 -7.41 25.01 -19.39
C ILE A 509 -8.23 25.12 -20.67
N LYS A 510 -7.85 25.97 -21.62
CA LYS A 510 -8.54 26.10 -22.90
C LYS A 510 -8.56 24.73 -23.59
N THR A 511 -9.57 23.93 -23.30
CA THR A 511 -9.97 22.80 -24.11
C THR A 511 -10.32 23.42 -25.45
N ILE A 512 -9.62 22.99 -26.49
CA ILE A 512 -10.00 23.28 -27.87
C ILE A 512 -11.45 22.86 -27.96
N LYS A 513 -12.37 23.84 -28.03
CA LYS A 513 -13.79 23.58 -28.26
C LYS A 513 -13.87 22.87 -29.61
N THR A 514 -14.03 21.56 -29.62
CA THR A 514 -14.49 20.85 -30.80
C THR A 514 -15.91 21.34 -31.07
N GLU A 515 -16.19 21.67 -32.34
CA GLU A 515 -17.42 22.31 -32.84
C GLU A 515 -18.74 21.58 -32.51
N VAL A 516 -18.68 20.43 -31.82
CA VAL A 516 -19.83 19.61 -31.45
C VAL A 516 -20.70 20.26 -30.36
N GLN A 517 -20.14 21.11 -29.49
CA GLN A 517 -20.91 21.79 -28.44
C GLN A 517 -21.77 22.97 -28.93
N LYS A 518 -21.70 23.35 -30.22
CA LYS A 518 -22.54 24.42 -30.81
C LYS A 518 -23.82 23.92 -31.48
N LYS A 519 -24.12 22.61 -31.45
CA LYS A 519 -25.32 22.04 -32.08
C LYS A 519 -26.43 21.63 -31.11
N LEU A 520 -26.35 22.01 -29.83
CA LEU A 520 -27.36 21.71 -28.81
C LEU A 520 -27.78 22.94 -27.97
N GLU A 521 -27.50 24.15 -28.47
CA GLU A 521 -28.27 25.37 -28.17
C GLU A 521 -29.00 25.77 -29.45
#